data_AF-A0A397CZE3-F1
#
_entry.id   AF-A0A397CZE3-F1
#
_cell.length_a   1.000
_cell.length_b   1.000
_cell.length_c   1.000
_cell.angle_alpha   90.00
_cell.angle_beta   90.00
_cell.angle_gamma   90.00
#
_symmetry.space_group_name_H-M   'P 1'
#
loop_
_entity.id
_entity.type
_entity.pdbx_description
1 polymer ?
#
loop_
_entity_poly.entity_id
_entity_poly.type
_entity_poly.pdbx_seq_one_letter_code
_entity_poly.pdbx_strand_id
1 'polypeptide(L)'
;RLDHYAAIDNQLVEINRLLHVVSTTPHNSAAYDRLVDTLRPATSPSALLLPHGLPPKALGVNMWRWDLNVCMEGSGYRIVSDICLRQEYFVLTSASLLLYRTYASQPAVKVSVHDITDVVTRFVHDLHVVAVYTWTEVLYLHVADPMAWKTALLAATDRNSKVLGLTRSNHKNLSTWSPFNVVTFDGLLVLNHRKIAALDDGGRNEDEAMPSSDVPTDAVAASAQCLHAAVVAATSRHHRAAFQRAVHALRQVDLATFTSHSDTKLVFLLNLYQALLVHTSLVLPFSTTNASMHQCAYEVGNSNQIKLSLAEIEHVLLRAAAPALTDVPYLDFVPDAAAYPSSYAVLALPTRDFRLSCALHVHRTTKCLVAYTVDSVHYQLSEVVRQFLGQHVQVAGRNVTLPLACQWFKPDFGDHILRKIMGLLSCDTVAKVQDLVDHPNGFSVHFRDTSPRRVPSHWTLSSPSSLDHHQPSTLSSETA
;
A
#
# COMPACT_ATOMS: atom_id res chain seq x y z
N ARG A 1 5.24 -36.32 40.87
CA ARG A 1 6.06 -36.01 39.66
C ARG A 1 5.39 -34.93 38.82
N LEU A 2 4.11 -35.09 38.44
CA LEU A 2 3.32 -34.04 37.77
C LEU A 2 3.24 -32.74 38.58
N ASP A 3 3.04 -32.82 39.90
CA ASP A 3 2.98 -31.62 40.76
C ASP A 3 4.33 -30.88 40.85
N HIS A 4 5.44 -31.59 40.65
CA HIS A 4 6.78 -30.99 40.61
C HIS A 4 6.99 -30.22 39.30
N TYR A 5 6.51 -30.76 38.17
CA TYR A 5 6.57 -30.05 36.89
C TYR A 5 5.63 -28.84 36.87
N ALA A 6 4.42 -28.96 37.43
CA ALA A 6 3.51 -27.84 37.59
C ALA A 6 4.07 -26.73 38.50
N ALA A 7 4.78 -27.10 39.57
CA ALA A 7 5.48 -26.14 40.42
C ALA A 7 6.60 -25.40 39.67
N ILE A 8 7.39 -26.12 38.85
CA ILE A 8 8.44 -25.54 38.01
C ILE A 8 7.84 -24.58 36.97
N ASP A 9 6.77 -24.98 36.28
CA ASP A 9 6.11 -24.14 35.28
C ASP A 9 5.53 -22.86 35.89
N ASN A 10 4.88 -22.96 37.05
CA ASN A 10 4.36 -21.80 37.76
C ASN A 10 5.50 -20.86 38.22
N GLN A 11 6.63 -21.42 38.66
CA GLN A 11 7.80 -20.65 39.06
C GLN A 11 8.45 -19.94 37.85
N LEU A 12 8.45 -20.58 36.68
CA LEU A 12 9.00 -20.03 35.44
C LEU A 12 8.12 -18.90 34.87
N VAL A 13 6.79 -19.05 34.98
CA VAL A 13 5.82 -17.99 34.64
C VAL A 13 6.00 -16.76 35.54
N GLU A 14 6.17 -16.95 36.85
CA GLU A 14 6.34 -15.84 37.79
C GLU A 14 7.69 -15.12 37.59
N ILE A 15 8.77 -15.86 37.32
CA ILE A 15 10.08 -15.26 36.97
C ILE A 15 9.99 -14.43 35.68
N ASN A 16 9.32 -14.94 34.65
CA ASN A 16 9.13 -14.20 33.39
C ASN A 16 8.29 -12.93 33.59
N ARG A 17 7.26 -13.00 34.43
CA ARG A 17 6.43 -11.84 34.78
C ARG A 17 7.26 -10.77 35.53
N LEU A 18 8.09 -11.18 36.48
CA LEU A 18 8.98 -10.27 37.22
C LEU A 18 10.06 -9.64 36.32
N LEU A 19 10.66 -10.42 35.41
CA LEU A 19 11.60 -9.92 34.41
C LEU A 19 10.98 -8.88 33.46
N HIS A 20 9.71 -9.07 33.08
CA HIS A 20 8.98 -8.11 32.25
C HIS A 20 8.65 -6.80 33.00
N VAL A 21 8.42 -6.86 34.31
CA VAL A 21 8.23 -5.66 35.14
C VAL A 21 9.55 -4.90 35.29
N VAL A 22 10.66 -5.61 35.49
CA VAL A 22 12.01 -5.03 35.60
C VAL A 22 12.48 -4.41 34.27
N SER A 23 12.14 -4.99 33.11
CA SER A 23 12.53 -4.45 31.80
C SER A 23 11.77 -3.17 31.41
N THR A 24 10.66 -2.88 32.08
CA THR A 24 9.79 -1.74 31.81
C THR A 24 9.86 -0.64 32.88
N THR A 25 10.66 -0.82 33.94
CA THR A 25 10.90 0.19 34.98
C THR A 25 12.40 0.50 35.18
N PRO A 26 12.77 1.70 35.68
CA PRO A 26 14.18 2.06 35.91
C PRO A 26 14.84 1.16 36.96
N HIS A 27 16.14 0.92 36.81
CA HIS A 27 16.98 -0.08 37.51
C HIS A 27 17.01 -0.07 39.06
N ASN A 28 16.26 0.79 39.75
CA ASN A 28 16.18 0.88 41.22
C ASN A 28 14.75 0.65 41.76
N SER A 29 14.01 -0.29 41.16
CA SER A 29 12.65 -0.62 41.62
C SER A 29 12.65 -1.85 42.53
N ALA A 30 11.76 -1.88 43.52
CA ALA A 30 11.56 -3.03 44.43
C ALA A 30 11.25 -4.36 43.71
N ALA A 31 10.92 -4.32 42.41
CA ALA A 31 10.76 -5.51 41.58
C ALA A 31 12.11 -6.17 41.22
N TYR A 32 13.19 -5.38 41.10
CA TYR A 32 14.55 -5.89 40.89
C TYR A 32 15.05 -6.66 42.11
N ASP A 33 14.87 -6.08 43.32
CA ASP A 33 15.26 -6.75 44.57
C ASP A 33 14.48 -8.05 44.79
N ARG A 34 13.17 -8.06 44.48
CA ARG A 34 12.35 -9.29 44.50
C ARG A 34 12.84 -10.35 43.52
N LEU A 35 13.25 -9.97 42.32
CA LEU A 35 13.79 -10.91 41.34
C LEU A 35 15.11 -11.52 41.84
N VAL A 36 16.00 -10.71 42.42
CA VAL A 36 17.26 -11.17 43.01
C VAL A 36 17.01 -12.14 44.16
N ASP A 37 16.06 -11.84 45.06
CA ASP A 37 15.71 -12.73 46.16
C ASP A 37 15.03 -14.02 45.69
N THR A 38 14.24 -13.98 44.61
CA THR A 38 13.59 -15.17 44.02
C THR A 38 14.60 -16.10 43.33
N LEU A 39 15.70 -15.54 42.81
CA LEU A 39 16.78 -16.29 42.16
C LEU A 39 17.87 -16.74 43.14
N ARG A 40 17.84 -16.30 44.40
CA ARG A 40 18.77 -16.73 45.44
C ARG A 40 18.36 -18.13 45.94
N PRO A 41 19.24 -19.15 45.89
CA PRO A 41 18.86 -20.50 46.26
C PRO A 41 18.52 -20.60 47.76
N ALA A 42 17.51 -21.40 48.09
CA ALA A 42 17.23 -21.78 49.48
C ALA A 42 18.44 -22.54 50.06
N THR A 43 18.81 -22.22 51.29
CA THR A 43 20.00 -22.70 52.01
C THR A 43 19.95 -24.19 52.41
N SER A 44 19.57 -25.07 51.49
CA SER A 44 19.56 -26.52 51.72
C SER A 44 20.64 -27.22 50.88
N PRO A 45 21.43 -28.17 51.43
CA PRO A 45 22.74 -28.53 50.92
C PRO A 45 22.74 -29.52 49.75
N SER A 46 21.59 -29.79 49.12
CA SER A 46 21.44 -30.97 48.24
C SER A 46 21.14 -30.66 46.78
N ALA A 47 21.21 -29.40 46.34
CA ALA A 47 21.15 -29.07 44.92
C ALA A 47 22.58 -28.88 44.38
N LEU A 48 23.07 -29.87 43.63
CA LEU A 48 24.23 -29.72 42.74
C LEU A 48 23.93 -28.58 41.75
N LEU A 49 24.36 -27.37 42.08
CA LEU A 49 24.24 -26.20 41.23
C LEU A 49 25.60 -25.82 40.65
N LEU A 50 25.56 -25.47 39.36
CA LEU A 50 26.66 -25.05 38.50
C LEU A 50 27.54 -23.98 39.16
N PRO A 51 28.86 -23.96 38.88
CA PRO A 51 29.79 -23.02 39.49
C PRO A 51 29.42 -21.58 39.16
N HIS A 52 29.18 -20.80 40.20
CA HIS A 52 28.85 -19.38 40.14
C HIS A 52 30.00 -18.55 39.52
N GLY A 53 29.64 -17.55 38.71
CA GLY A 53 30.54 -16.46 38.31
C GLY A 53 31.30 -16.62 36.98
N LEU A 54 31.12 -17.74 36.26
CA LEU A 54 31.66 -17.87 34.91
C LEU A 54 30.66 -17.36 33.87
N PRO A 55 31.08 -16.55 32.87
CA PRO A 55 30.20 -16.16 31.78
C PRO A 55 29.75 -17.42 31.01
N PRO A 56 28.50 -17.49 30.50
CA PRO A 56 27.92 -18.70 29.87
C PRO A 56 28.82 -19.36 28.81
N LYS A 57 29.61 -18.55 28.10
CA LYS A 57 30.60 -18.97 27.09
C LYS A 57 31.72 -19.86 27.66
N ALA A 58 32.08 -19.71 28.93
CA ALA A 58 33.11 -20.49 29.62
C ALA A 58 32.61 -21.89 30.04
N LEU A 59 31.30 -22.13 30.03
CA LEU A 59 30.70 -23.44 30.26
C LEU A 59 30.46 -24.23 28.96
N GLY A 60 30.97 -23.73 27.81
CA GLY A 60 30.69 -24.31 26.49
C GLY A 60 29.24 -24.12 26.02
N VAL A 61 28.44 -23.34 26.76
CA VAL A 61 27.03 -23.07 26.44
C VAL A 61 26.94 -21.75 25.68
N ASN A 62 26.69 -21.83 24.37
CA ASN A 62 26.26 -20.67 23.60
C ASN A 62 24.78 -20.39 23.92
N MET A 63 24.50 -19.41 24.76
CA MET A 63 23.14 -18.88 24.93
C MET A 63 22.77 -18.05 23.69
N TRP A 64 22.05 -18.66 22.76
CA TRP A 64 21.39 -17.95 21.68
C TRP A 64 20.17 -17.24 22.28
N ARG A 65 20.11 -15.89 22.25
CA ARG A 65 18.88 -15.17 22.55
C ARG A 65 17.85 -15.50 21.48
N TRP A 66 16.89 -16.36 21.80
CA TRP A 66 15.69 -16.53 20.98
C TRP A 66 14.64 -15.54 21.47
N ASP A 67 14.84 -14.26 21.16
CA ASP A 67 13.81 -13.21 21.34
C ASP A 67 12.69 -13.37 20.27
N LEU A 68 12.27 -14.60 19.96
CA LEU A 68 11.10 -14.86 19.12
C LEU A 68 9.88 -14.80 20.03
N ASN A 69 9.13 -13.69 19.95
CA ASN A 69 7.82 -13.55 20.60
C ASN A 69 6.79 -14.50 19.93
N VAL A 70 6.98 -15.81 20.09
CA VAL A 70 6.16 -16.86 19.49
C VAL A 70 4.79 -16.83 20.16
N CYS A 71 3.77 -16.57 19.33
CA CYS A 71 2.37 -16.54 19.73
C CYS A 71 1.70 -17.90 19.53
N MET A 72 2.11 -18.66 18.51
CA MET A 72 1.60 -20.01 18.22
C MET A 72 2.60 -20.76 17.34
N GLU A 73 2.73 -22.06 17.52
CA GLU A 73 3.55 -22.92 16.66
C GLU A 73 2.88 -24.27 16.42
N GLY A 74 3.25 -24.95 15.34
CA GLY A 74 2.74 -26.27 15.02
C GLY A 74 3.15 -26.74 13.63
N SER A 75 2.99 -28.03 13.37
CA SER A 75 3.23 -28.60 12.04
C SER A 75 1.94 -28.68 11.23
N GLY A 76 2.05 -28.51 9.93
CA GLY A 76 0.94 -28.70 9.02
C GLY A 76 1.38 -28.84 7.56
N TYR A 77 0.40 -28.77 6.68
CA TYR A 77 0.61 -28.81 5.24
C TYR A 77 0.17 -27.49 4.62
N ARG A 78 1.06 -26.83 3.89
CA ARG A 78 0.68 -25.73 3.02
C ARG A 78 0.30 -26.27 1.66
N ILE A 79 -0.84 -25.84 1.13
CA ILE A 79 -1.20 -26.11 -0.27
C ILE A 79 -0.29 -25.25 -1.14
N VAL A 80 0.53 -25.89 -1.98
CA VAL A 80 1.45 -25.22 -2.91
C VAL A 80 0.87 -25.20 -4.31
N SER A 81 0.13 -26.22 -4.72
CA SER A 81 -0.65 -26.23 -5.96
C SER A 81 -1.85 -27.16 -5.80
N ASP A 82 -2.69 -27.25 -6.82
CA ASP A 82 -3.78 -28.23 -6.96
C ASP A 82 -3.34 -29.69 -6.72
N ILE A 83 -2.11 -30.03 -7.07
CA ILE A 83 -1.54 -31.38 -6.93
C ILE A 83 -0.47 -31.51 -5.85
N CYS A 84 -0.15 -30.43 -5.12
CA CYS A 84 1.01 -30.41 -4.22
C CYS A 84 0.70 -29.83 -2.85
N LEU A 85 0.81 -30.68 -1.83
CA LEU A 85 0.88 -30.29 -0.43
C LEU A 85 2.33 -30.33 0.04
N ARG A 86 2.74 -29.35 0.85
CA ARG A 86 4.07 -29.30 1.43
C ARG A 86 4.00 -29.28 2.95
N GLN A 87 4.65 -30.26 3.58
CA GLN A 87 4.78 -30.32 5.03
C GLN A 87 5.80 -29.27 5.49
N GLU A 88 5.38 -28.42 6.42
CA GLU A 88 6.17 -27.31 6.96
C GLU A 88 5.87 -27.14 8.47
N TYR A 89 6.82 -26.55 9.19
CA TYR A 89 6.66 -26.15 10.58
C TYR A 89 6.32 -24.66 10.63
N PHE A 90 5.18 -24.33 11.22
CA PHE A 90 4.61 -22.99 11.26
C PHE A 90 4.94 -22.34 12.60
N VAL A 91 5.43 -21.11 12.55
CA VAL A 91 5.72 -20.28 13.73
C VAL A 91 5.08 -18.92 13.51
N LEU A 92 4.05 -18.62 14.29
CA LEU A 92 3.45 -17.29 14.36
C LEU A 92 4.13 -16.51 15.48
N THR A 93 4.69 -15.35 15.13
CA THR A 93 5.21 -14.38 16.10
C THR A 93 4.32 -13.14 16.14
N SER A 94 4.59 -12.21 17.05
CA SER A 94 3.89 -10.91 17.06
C SER A 94 4.09 -10.06 15.80
N ALA A 95 5.10 -10.36 14.97
CA ALA A 95 5.44 -9.56 13.80
C ALA A 95 5.31 -10.32 12.47
N SER A 96 5.42 -11.64 12.46
CA SER A 96 5.44 -12.44 11.24
C SER A 96 4.94 -13.86 11.44
N LEU A 97 4.30 -14.40 10.41
CA LEU A 97 4.06 -15.81 10.20
C LEU A 97 5.23 -16.41 9.40
N LEU A 98 5.88 -17.42 9.94
CA LEU A 98 7.09 -18.06 9.41
C LEU A 98 6.81 -19.53 9.13
N LEU A 99 7.15 -20.01 7.93
CA LEU A 99 6.97 -21.40 7.54
C LEU A 99 8.34 -22.01 7.23
N TYR A 100 8.77 -22.95 8.05
CA TYR A 100 10.06 -23.62 7.94
C TYR A 100 9.91 -24.98 7.27
N ARG A 101 10.88 -25.33 6.42
CA ARG A 101 11.07 -26.73 6.03
C ARG A 101 11.76 -27.46 7.17
N THR A 102 11.50 -28.77 7.30
CA THR A 102 12.18 -29.62 8.28
C THR A 102 13.70 -29.44 8.18
N TYR A 103 14.37 -29.13 9.30
CA TYR A 103 15.81 -28.85 9.40
C TYR A 103 16.34 -27.58 8.73
N ALA A 104 15.47 -26.66 8.27
CA ALA A 104 15.91 -25.37 7.73
C ALA A 104 16.20 -24.35 8.83
N SER A 105 17.34 -23.64 8.73
CA SER A 105 17.69 -22.53 9.62
C SER A 105 17.00 -21.21 9.23
N GLN A 106 16.39 -21.15 8.04
CA GLN A 106 15.65 -19.99 7.52
C GLN A 106 14.24 -20.40 7.08
N PRO A 107 13.24 -19.52 7.27
CA PRO A 107 11.89 -19.80 6.83
C PRO A 107 11.82 -19.79 5.30
N ALA A 108 11.13 -20.78 4.73
CA ALA A 108 10.85 -20.84 3.29
C ALA A 108 9.82 -19.80 2.86
N VAL A 109 8.90 -19.44 3.76
CA VAL A 109 7.93 -18.34 3.57
C VAL A 109 7.90 -17.49 4.82
N LYS A 110 7.93 -16.17 4.64
CA LYS A 110 7.80 -15.18 5.72
C LYS A 110 6.74 -14.16 5.33
N VAL A 111 5.65 -14.11 6.09
CA VAL A 111 4.56 -13.13 5.90
C VAL A 111 4.54 -12.20 7.09
N SER A 112 4.63 -10.89 6.84
CA SER A 112 4.43 -9.90 7.91
C SER A 112 2.97 -9.91 8.36
N VAL A 113 2.74 -9.81 9.66
CA VAL A 113 1.39 -9.64 10.23
C VAL A 113 0.74 -8.34 9.71
N HIS A 114 1.55 -7.33 9.35
CA HIS A 114 1.09 -6.10 8.69
C HIS A 114 0.76 -6.26 7.19
N ASP A 115 1.11 -7.39 6.59
CA ASP A 115 0.71 -7.74 5.22
C ASP A 115 -0.55 -8.62 5.17
N ILE A 116 -0.96 -9.21 6.30
CA ILE A 116 -2.17 -10.05 6.40
C ILE A 116 -3.41 -9.16 6.40
N THR A 117 -4.22 -9.30 5.36
CA THR A 117 -5.41 -8.49 5.13
C THR A 117 -6.66 -9.16 5.68
N ASP A 118 -6.75 -10.49 5.61
CA ASP A 118 -7.86 -11.25 6.15
C ASP A 118 -7.46 -12.71 6.49
N VAL A 119 -8.21 -13.35 7.39
CA VAL A 119 -7.98 -14.74 7.80
C VAL A 119 -9.31 -15.45 8.00
N VAL A 120 -9.53 -16.50 7.21
CA VAL A 120 -10.77 -17.31 7.26
C VAL A 120 -10.45 -18.80 7.26
N THR A 121 -11.40 -19.61 7.68
CA THR A 121 -11.35 -21.07 7.55
C THR A 121 -12.28 -21.51 6.43
N ARG A 122 -11.94 -22.58 5.72
CA ARG A 122 -12.79 -23.18 4.69
C ARG A 122 -12.40 -24.62 4.37
N PHE A 123 -13.21 -25.27 3.57
CA PHE A 123 -12.84 -26.52 2.91
C PHE A 123 -12.30 -26.26 1.50
N VAL A 124 -11.15 -26.86 1.18
CA VAL A 124 -10.58 -26.90 -0.17
C VAL A 124 -10.37 -28.37 -0.51
N HIS A 125 -11.16 -28.92 -1.44
CA HIS A 125 -11.14 -30.36 -1.78
C HIS A 125 -11.20 -31.24 -0.51
N ASP A 126 -12.21 -31.00 0.34
CA ASP A 126 -12.44 -31.68 1.63
C ASP A 126 -11.37 -31.47 2.72
N LEU A 127 -10.31 -30.71 2.45
CA LEU A 127 -9.34 -30.30 3.46
C LEU A 127 -9.82 -29.06 4.20
N HIS A 128 -10.02 -29.16 5.52
CA HIS A 128 -10.24 -28.00 6.36
C HIS A 128 -8.94 -27.20 6.49
N VAL A 129 -8.92 -25.98 5.97
CA VAL A 129 -7.74 -25.12 5.91
C VAL A 129 -8.00 -23.74 6.47
N VAL A 130 -6.93 -23.11 6.97
CA VAL A 130 -6.87 -21.67 7.24
C VAL A 130 -6.37 -20.96 5.98
N ALA A 131 -7.19 -20.10 5.42
CA ALA A 131 -6.84 -19.22 4.31
C ALA A 131 -6.35 -17.87 4.87
N VAL A 132 -5.06 -17.60 4.69
CA VAL A 132 -4.41 -16.33 5.08
C VAL A 132 -4.30 -15.45 3.85
N TYR A 133 -5.13 -14.41 3.79
CA TYR A 133 -5.09 -13.41 2.73
C TYR A 133 -4.01 -12.37 3.05
N THR A 134 -3.17 -12.06 2.07
CA THR A 134 -2.17 -10.99 2.16
C THR A 134 -2.40 -9.95 1.07
N TRP A 135 -1.55 -8.93 0.96
CA TRP A 135 -1.60 -8.01 -0.19
C TRP A 135 -1.31 -8.66 -1.54
N THR A 136 -0.50 -9.73 -1.60
CA THR A 136 0.05 -10.27 -2.84
C THR A 136 -0.38 -11.69 -3.14
N GLU A 137 -0.57 -12.53 -2.12
CA GLU A 137 -0.97 -13.94 -2.24
C GLU A 137 -2.02 -14.39 -1.21
N VAL A 138 -2.53 -15.61 -1.37
CA VAL A 138 -3.32 -16.34 -0.34
C VAL A 138 -2.58 -17.61 0.02
N LEU A 139 -2.36 -17.84 1.32
CA LEU A 139 -1.79 -19.08 1.82
C LEU A 139 -2.90 -19.97 2.37
N TYR A 140 -2.99 -21.20 1.89
CA TYR A 140 -3.89 -22.21 2.44
C TYR A 140 -3.09 -23.17 3.32
N LEU A 141 -3.40 -23.20 4.61
CA LEU A 141 -2.70 -23.98 5.62
C LEU A 141 -3.65 -25.04 6.20
N HIS A 142 -3.36 -26.30 5.94
CA HIS A 142 -4.00 -27.42 6.62
C HIS A 142 -3.25 -27.71 7.92
N VAL A 143 -3.95 -27.59 9.05
CA VAL A 143 -3.41 -27.71 10.41
C VAL A 143 -4.39 -28.51 11.27
N ALA A 144 -3.90 -29.04 12.40
CA ALA A 144 -4.72 -29.87 13.29
C ALA A 144 -5.98 -29.15 13.82
N ASP A 145 -5.86 -27.86 14.15
CA ASP A 145 -6.99 -27.02 14.58
C ASP A 145 -7.01 -25.70 13.80
N PRO A 146 -7.72 -25.65 12.65
CA PRO A 146 -7.82 -24.43 11.85
C PRO A 146 -8.46 -23.24 12.58
N MET A 147 -9.35 -23.50 13.55
CA MET A 147 -10.03 -22.43 14.27
C MET A 147 -9.12 -21.77 15.32
N ALA A 148 -8.31 -22.55 16.03
CA ALA A 148 -7.28 -22.00 16.92
C ALA A 148 -6.27 -21.16 16.15
N TRP A 149 -5.81 -21.64 14.99
CA TRP A 149 -4.89 -20.90 14.12
C TRP A 149 -5.50 -19.61 13.57
N LYS A 150 -6.77 -19.63 13.12
CA LYS A 150 -7.50 -18.41 12.73
C LYS A 150 -7.52 -17.41 13.88
N THR A 151 -7.90 -17.84 15.07
CA THR A 151 -8.01 -16.97 16.26
C THR A 151 -6.66 -16.35 16.63
N ALA A 152 -5.58 -17.15 16.62
CA ALA A 152 -4.24 -16.65 16.93
C ALA A 152 -3.73 -15.63 15.89
N LEU A 153 -3.97 -15.88 14.60
CA LEU A 153 -3.60 -14.94 13.53
C LEU A 153 -4.39 -13.63 13.61
N LEU A 154 -5.69 -13.69 13.88
CA LEU A 154 -6.52 -12.51 14.11
C LEU A 154 -6.02 -11.72 15.32
N ALA A 155 -5.76 -12.39 16.44
CA ALA A 155 -5.20 -11.75 17.63
C ALA A 155 -3.83 -11.11 17.37
N ALA A 156 -2.96 -11.74 16.57
CA ALA A 156 -1.66 -11.17 16.20
C ALA A 156 -1.81 -9.93 15.30
N THR A 157 -2.74 -9.95 14.34
CA THR A 157 -2.98 -8.86 13.38
C THR A 157 -3.70 -7.66 13.96
N ASP A 158 -4.50 -7.86 15.01
CA ASP A 158 -5.26 -6.80 15.68
C ASP A 158 -4.47 -6.14 16.83
N ARG A 159 -3.31 -6.70 17.23
CA ARG A 159 -2.40 -6.08 18.21
C ARG A 159 -1.84 -4.75 17.67
N ASN A 160 -1.99 -3.71 18.50
CA ASN A 160 -1.82 -2.29 18.15
C ASN A 160 -0.54 -1.99 17.34
N SER A 161 -0.73 -1.51 16.11
CA SER A 161 0.31 -1.06 15.17
C SER A 161 1.15 0.13 15.67
N LYS A 162 0.75 0.77 16.77
CA LYS A 162 1.46 1.91 17.38
C LYS A 162 2.82 1.54 18.02
N VAL A 163 3.02 0.28 18.42
CA VAL A 163 4.27 -0.16 19.10
C VAL A 163 5.38 -0.52 18.08
N LEU A 164 5.04 -0.76 16.82
CA LEU A 164 5.99 -1.18 15.76
C LEU A 164 6.17 -0.10 14.69
N GLY A 165 6.34 1.15 15.11
CA GLY A 165 6.51 2.33 14.25
C GLY A 165 7.74 2.34 13.32
N LEU A 166 8.43 1.22 13.07
CA LEU A 166 9.73 1.24 12.38
C LEU A 166 10.02 0.10 11.40
N THR A 167 9.12 -0.85 11.16
CA THR A 167 9.38 -1.90 10.17
C THR A 167 8.29 -1.93 9.12
N ARG A 168 8.35 -0.97 8.18
CA ARG A 168 7.84 -1.24 6.83
C ARG A 168 8.52 -2.51 6.35
N SER A 169 7.72 -3.45 5.86
CA SER A 169 8.16 -4.78 5.41
C SER A 169 9.47 -4.68 4.61
N ASN A 170 10.51 -5.36 5.08
CA ASN A 170 11.73 -5.58 4.32
C ASN A 170 11.34 -6.28 3.01
N HIS A 171 11.70 -5.67 1.88
CA HIS A 171 11.85 -6.25 0.55
C HIS A 171 10.96 -7.48 0.26
N LYS A 172 9.75 -7.26 -0.28
CA LYS A 172 9.06 -8.35 -1.00
C LYS A 172 9.87 -8.61 -2.25
N ASN A 173 10.58 -9.74 -2.28
CA ASN A 173 11.23 -10.20 -3.49
C ASN A 173 10.15 -10.71 -4.43
N LEU A 174 9.69 -9.86 -5.35
CA LEU A 174 8.71 -10.24 -6.37
C LEU A 174 9.19 -11.38 -7.27
N SER A 175 10.46 -11.79 -7.19
CA SER A 175 11.01 -12.91 -7.95
C SER A 175 10.59 -14.29 -7.41
N THR A 176 10.02 -14.40 -6.22
CA THR A 176 9.46 -15.66 -5.73
C THR A 176 8.02 -15.80 -6.23
N TRP A 177 7.91 -16.31 -7.46
CA TRP A 177 6.66 -16.74 -8.07
C TRP A 177 5.96 -17.76 -7.16
N SER A 178 4.67 -17.55 -6.89
CA SER A 178 3.79 -18.56 -6.29
C SER A 178 2.58 -18.77 -7.23
N PRO A 179 2.08 -20.01 -7.38
CA PRO A 179 0.96 -20.30 -8.28
C PRO A 179 -0.38 -19.70 -7.82
N PHE A 180 -0.42 -19.05 -6.65
CA PHE A 180 -1.57 -18.31 -6.13
C PHE A 180 -1.49 -16.80 -6.39
N ASN A 181 -0.39 -16.34 -7.01
CA ASN A 181 -0.26 -15.00 -7.56
C ASN A 181 -0.54 -15.08 -9.05
N VAL A 182 -1.44 -14.24 -9.54
CA VAL A 182 -1.58 -14.07 -10.98
C VAL A 182 -0.60 -13.00 -11.42
N VAL A 183 0.49 -13.50 -11.97
CA VAL A 183 1.42 -12.72 -12.77
C VAL A 183 0.97 -12.84 -14.21
N THR A 184 0.86 -11.72 -14.93
CA THR A 184 0.56 -11.77 -16.36
C THR A 184 1.73 -12.40 -17.12
N PHE A 185 1.50 -12.79 -18.37
CA PHE A 185 2.60 -13.18 -19.27
C PHE A 185 3.70 -12.10 -19.33
N ASP A 186 3.29 -10.83 -19.22
CA ASP A 186 4.17 -9.65 -19.22
C ASP A 186 4.80 -9.35 -17.86
N GLY A 187 4.65 -10.23 -16.86
CA GLY A 187 5.30 -10.08 -15.55
C GLY A 187 4.58 -9.16 -14.55
N LEU A 188 3.36 -8.68 -14.84
CA LEU A 188 2.60 -7.80 -13.94
C LEU A 188 1.93 -8.60 -12.82
N LEU A 189 2.12 -8.18 -11.57
CA LEU A 189 1.36 -8.72 -10.44
C LEU A 189 -0.06 -8.14 -10.43
N VAL A 190 -1.07 -8.98 -10.67
CA VAL A 190 -2.47 -8.56 -10.64
C VAL A 190 -3.01 -8.62 -9.20
N LEU A 191 -3.15 -7.44 -8.58
CA LEU A 191 -3.38 -7.31 -7.15
C LEU A 191 -4.80 -7.70 -6.70
N ASN A 192 -5.77 -7.73 -7.61
CA ASN A 192 -7.18 -8.03 -7.32
C ASN A 192 -7.73 -9.28 -8.03
N HIS A 193 -6.86 -10.07 -8.67
CA HIS A 193 -7.27 -11.30 -9.35
C HIS A 193 -7.82 -12.37 -8.37
N ARG A 194 -7.58 -12.23 -7.07
CA ARG A 194 -7.95 -13.26 -6.10
C ARG A 194 -9.44 -13.25 -5.84
N LYS A 195 -10.07 -14.43 -5.82
CA LYS A 195 -11.43 -14.60 -5.30
C LYS A 195 -11.42 -14.37 -3.79
N ILE A 196 -11.94 -13.24 -3.34
CA ILE A 196 -12.12 -12.95 -1.92
C ILE A 196 -13.33 -13.74 -1.44
N ALA A 197 -13.19 -14.41 -0.29
CA ALA A 197 -14.14 -15.38 0.26
C ALA A 197 -15.59 -14.89 0.35
N ALA A 198 -15.80 -13.59 0.57
CA ALA A 198 -17.11 -13.01 0.82
C ALA A 198 -18.06 -13.03 -0.39
N LEU A 199 -17.60 -13.45 -1.57
CA LEU A 199 -18.38 -13.41 -2.81
C LEU A 199 -18.74 -14.78 -3.39
N ASP A 200 -18.13 -15.86 -2.91
CA ASP A 200 -18.25 -17.20 -3.51
C ASP A 200 -18.68 -18.24 -2.46
N ASP A 201 -19.65 -17.88 -1.59
CA ASP A 201 -20.25 -18.83 -0.67
C ASP A 201 -21.29 -19.70 -1.40
N GLY A 202 -20.78 -20.54 -2.29
CA GLY A 202 -21.46 -21.76 -2.76
C GLY A 202 -21.46 -22.84 -1.68
N GLY A 203 -21.71 -22.47 -0.42
CA GLY A 203 -21.45 -23.33 0.73
C GLY A 203 -22.11 -22.86 2.04
N ARG A 204 -23.38 -22.45 2.00
CA ARG A 204 -24.33 -22.38 3.14
C ARG A 204 -23.68 -22.24 4.53
N ASN A 205 -23.41 -21.02 4.95
CA ASN A 205 -23.66 -20.59 6.33
C ASN A 205 -24.55 -19.35 6.29
N GLU A 206 -25.81 -19.50 6.70
CA GLU A 206 -26.87 -18.49 6.57
C GLU A 206 -26.70 -17.27 7.51
N ASP A 207 -25.67 -17.24 8.36
CA ASP A 207 -25.51 -16.21 9.40
C ASP A 207 -24.46 -15.12 9.11
N GLU A 208 -23.68 -15.22 8.02
CA GLU A 208 -22.72 -14.17 7.60
C GLU A 208 -22.75 -13.88 6.08
N ALA A 209 -23.88 -14.17 5.43
CA ALA A 209 -24.11 -13.74 4.05
C ALA A 209 -24.26 -12.21 4.02
N MET A 210 -23.21 -11.51 3.56
CA MET A 210 -23.37 -10.13 3.11
C MET A 210 -24.39 -10.10 1.96
N PRO A 211 -25.32 -9.13 1.94
CA PRO A 211 -26.29 -9.02 0.87
C PRO A 211 -25.57 -8.89 -0.47
N SER A 212 -25.90 -9.77 -1.41
CA SER A 212 -25.47 -9.75 -2.81
C SER A 212 -25.87 -8.47 -3.58
N SER A 213 -26.44 -7.49 -2.89
CA SER A 213 -27.01 -6.24 -3.41
C SER A 213 -26.03 -5.05 -3.41
N ASP A 214 -24.85 -5.15 -2.76
CA ASP A 214 -23.99 -3.98 -2.51
C ASP A 214 -22.75 -3.87 -3.42
N VAL A 215 -22.57 -4.76 -4.42
CA VAL A 215 -21.47 -4.60 -5.39
C VAL A 215 -21.81 -3.43 -6.32
N PRO A 216 -21.03 -2.33 -6.29
CA PRO A 216 -21.34 -1.19 -7.15
C PRO A 216 -21.17 -1.61 -8.60
N THR A 217 -22.26 -1.61 -9.36
CA THR A 217 -22.23 -1.76 -10.82
C THR A 217 -21.70 -0.49 -11.49
N ASP A 218 -21.88 0.66 -10.84
CA ASP A 218 -21.32 1.94 -11.28
C ASP A 218 -19.80 2.00 -11.05
N ALA A 219 -19.07 2.19 -12.14
CA ALA A 219 -17.63 2.30 -12.17
C ALA A 219 -17.11 3.49 -11.34
N VAL A 220 -17.79 4.64 -11.40
CA VAL A 220 -17.36 5.85 -10.70
C VAL A 220 -17.43 5.63 -9.20
N ALA A 221 -18.57 5.16 -8.69
CA ALA A 221 -18.73 4.78 -7.30
C ALA A 221 -17.70 3.73 -6.85
N ALA A 222 -17.47 2.67 -7.65
CA ALA A 222 -16.49 1.63 -7.32
C ALA A 222 -15.07 2.19 -7.18
N SER A 223 -14.63 3.04 -8.11
CA SER A 223 -13.29 3.67 -8.07
C SER A 223 -13.13 4.64 -6.90
N ALA A 224 -14.17 5.41 -6.56
CA ALA A 224 -14.17 6.31 -5.41
C ALA A 224 -14.07 5.52 -4.09
N GLN A 225 -14.84 4.44 -3.96
CA GLN A 225 -14.76 3.54 -2.80
C GLN A 225 -13.37 2.91 -2.65
N CYS A 226 -12.74 2.50 -3.76
CA CYS A 226 -11.37 2.01 -3.75
C CYS A 226 -10.41 3.06 -3.17
N LEU A 227 -10.50 4.31 -3.66
CA LEU A 227 -9.63 5.39 -3.21
C LEU A 227 -9.83 5.71 -1.71
N HIS A 228 -11.08 5.84 -1.26
CA HIS A 228 -11.39 6.10 0.15
C HIS A 228 -10.87 4.97 1.07
N ALA A 229 -11.06 3.71 0.67
CA ALA A 229 -10.54 2.58 1.42
C ALA A 229 -9.01 2.53 1.40
N ALA A 230 -8.36 2.93 0.30
CA ALA A 230 -6.90 2.95 0.18
C ALA A 230 -6.24 3.89 1.20
N VAL A 231 -6.81 5.08 1.42
CA VAL A 231 -6.28 6.10 2.34
C VAL A 231 -6.11 5.55 3.76
N VAL A 232 -7.08 4.78 4.22
CA VAL A 232 -7.11 4.21 5.58
C VAL A 232 -6.59 2.79 5.65
N ALA A 233 -6.26 2.16 4.51
CA ALA A 233 -5.88 0.75 4.43
C ALA A 233 -4.75 0.38 5.39
N ALA A 234 -3.73 1.24 5.55
CA ALA A 234 -2.59 0.95 6.42
C ALA A 234 -2.90 1.00 7.93
N THR A 235 -4.10 1.45 8.35
CA THR A 235 -4.37 1.77 9.75
C THR A 235 -4.86 0.59 10.59
N SER A 236 -5.57 -0.37 9.98
CA SER A 236 -6.10 -1.55 10.67
C SER A 236 -6.26 -2.74 9.71
N ARG A 237 -6.34 -3.98 10.23
CA ARG A 237 -6.70 -5.15 9.39
C ARG A 237 -8.06 -4.98 8.72
N HIS A 238 -9.06 -4.50 9.45
CA HIS A 238 -10.40 -4.28 8.91
C HIS A 238 -10.37 -3.34 7.69
N HIS A 239 -9.60 -2.26 7.75
CA HIS A 239 -9.44 -1.35 6.61
C HIS A 239 -8.68 -1.99 5.43
N ARG A 240 -7.70 -2.86 5.70
CA ARG A 240 -7.05 -3.65 4.63
C ARG A 240 -8.02 -4.58 3.92
N ALA A 241 -8.84 -5.31 4.68
CA ALA A 241 -9.88 -6.18 4.13
C ALA A 241 -10.92 -5.39 3.33
N ALA A 242 -11.37 -4.23 3.84
CA ALA A 242 -12.28 -3.34 3.13
C ALA A 242 -11.69 -2.85 1.80
N PHE A 243 -10.42 -2.44 1.81
CA PHE A 243 -9.74 -2.02 0.59
C PHE A 243 -9.63 -3.15 -0.43
N GLN A 244 -9.25 -4.36 -0.01
CA GLN A 244 -9.20 -5.51 -0.92
C GLN A 244 -10.55 -5.85 -1.53
N ARG A 245 -11.64 -5.79 -0.74
CA ARG A 245 -13.00 -6.00 -1.24
C ARG A 245 -13.39 -4.95 -2.28
N ALA A 246 -13.11 -3.68 -2.02
CA ALA A 246 -13.38 -2.60 -2.97
C ALA A 246 -12.62 -2.81 -4.30
N VAL A 247 -11.33 -3.15 -4.24
CA VAL A 247 -10.53 -3.38 -5.45
C VAL A 247 -10.98 -4.66 -6.19
N HIS A 248 -11.44 -5.68 -5.48
CA HIS A 248 -12.00 -6.88 -6.12
C HIS A 248 -13.31 -6.56 -6.86
N ALA A 249 -14.16 -5.69 -6.31
CA ALA A 249 -15.41 -5.27 -6.95
C ALA A 249 -15.21 -4.61 -8.32
N LEU A 250 -14.04 -4.03 -8.60
CA LEU A 250 -13.69 -3.48 -9.93
C LEU A 250 -13.80 -4.50 -11.07
N ARG A 251 -13.68 -5.79 -10.76
CA ARG A 251 -13.84 -6.89 -11.74
C ARG A 251 -15.29 -7.12 -12.15
N GLN A 252 -16.25 -6.57 -11.41
CA GLN A 252 -17.68 -6.71 -11.69
C GLN A 252 -18.29 -5.45 -12.31
N VAL A 253 -17.50 -4.37 -12.41
CA VAL A 253 -17.91 -3.12 -13.04
C VAL A 253 -18.27 -3.37 -14.51
N ASP A 254 -19.36 -2.76 -14.96
CA ASP A 254 -19.73 -2.78 -16.37
C ASP A 254 -19.05 -1.63 -17.12
N LEU A 255 -18.05 -1.96 -17.94
CA LEU A 255 -17.32 -0.98 -18.75
C LEU A 255 -18.15 -0.42 -19.91
N ALA A 256 -19.28 -1.02 -20.27
CA ALA A 256 -20.17 -0.50 -21.31
C ALA A 256 -20.88 0.80 -20.88
N THR A 257 -20.91 1.10 -19.57
CA THR A 257 -21.51 2.32 -19.01
C THR A 257 -20.78 3.61 -19.43
N PHE A 258 -19.55 3.51 -19.94
CA PHE A 258 -18.72 4.65 -20.34
C PHE A 258 -19.00 5.20 -21.75
N THR A 259 -20.09 4.79 -22.39
CA THR A 259 -20.35 5.01 -23.82
C THR A 259 -20.68 6.45 -24.24
N SER A 260 -20.82 7.41 -23.31
CA SER A 260 -21.25 8.78 -23.69
C SER A 260 -20.56 9.96 -22.99
N HIS A 261 -19.87 9.78 -21.86
CA HIS A 261 -19.35 10.91 -21.08
C HIS A 261 -17.82 10.78 -20.86
N SER A 262 -17.04 11.74 -21.36
CA SER A 262 -15.58 11.80 -21.13
C SER A 262 -15.23 11.96 -19.65
N ASP A 263 -16.07 12.67 -18.90
CA ASP A 263 -15.80 13.03 -17.51
C ASP A 263 -15.98 11.85 -16.56
N THR A 264 -16.90 10.92 -16.83
CA THR A 264 -17.03 9.70 -16.02
C THR A 264 -15.82 8.79 -16.20
N LYS A 265 -15.31 8.64 -17.43
CA LYS A 265 -14.05 7.93 -17.71
C LYS A 265 -12.89 8.58 -16.98
N LEU A 266 -12.80 9.91 -17.06
CA LEU A 266 -11.74 10.68 -16.44
C LEU A 266 -11.72 10.48 -14.91
N VAL A 267 -12.86 10.65 -14.25
CA VAL A 267 -13.00 10.47 -12.79
C VAL A 267 -12.66 9.03 -12.40
N PHE A 268 -13.19 8.05 -13.13
CA PHE A 268 -12.92 6.64 -12.89
C PHE A 268 -11.41 6.36 -12.92
N LEU A 269 -10.72 6.78 -13.99
CA LEU A 269 -9.30 6.54 -14.19
C LEU A 269 -8.43 7.30 -13.17
N LEU A 270 -8.77 8.55 -12.83
CA LEU A 270 -8.03 9.31 -11.81
C LEU A 270 -8.13 8.70 -10.42
N ASN A 271 -9.33 8.26 -10.02
CA ASN A 271 -9.54 7.59 -8.73
C ASN A 271 -8.86 6.22 -8.70
N LEU A 272 -8.95 5.46 -9.81
CA LEU A 272 -8.31 4.16 -9.96
C LEU A 272 -6.77 4.25 -9.91
N TYR A 273 -6.19 5.22 -10.63
CA TYR A 273 -4.75 5.48 -10.63
C TYR A 273 -4.24 5.72 -9.22
N GLN A 274 -4.90 6.61 -8.48
CA GLN A 274 -4.53 6.94 -7.11
C GLN A 274 -4.67 5.75 -6.16
N ALA A 275 -5.75 4.96 -6.28
CA ALA A 275 -5.91 3.75 -5.49
C ALA A 275 -4.83 2.70 -5.79
N LEU A 276 -4.46 2.51 -7.06
CA LEU A 276 -3.38 1.62 -7.46
C LEU A 276 -2.02 2.12 -6.98
N LEU A 277 -1.79 3.43 -7.01
CA LEU A 277 -0.56 4.06 -6.53
C LEU A 277 -0.36 3.81 -5.03
N VAL A 278 -1.42 3.97 -4.23
CA VAL A 278 -1.41 3.63 -2.79
C VAL A 278 -1.14 2.15 -2.59
N HIS A 279 -1.86 1.26 -3.28
CA HIS A 279 -1.69 -0.18 -3.12
C HIS A 279 -0.28 -0.65 -3.50
N THR A 280 0.26 -0.11 -4.59
CA THR A 280 1.63 -0.34 -5.03
C THR A 280 2.62 0.07 -3.95
N SER A 281 2.38 1.18 -3.23
CA SER A 281 3.22 1.59 -2.10
C SER A 281 3.11 0.70 -0.84
N LEU A 282 2.03 -0.07 -0.71
CA LEU A 282 1.85 -1.06 0.35
C LEU A 282 2.48 -2.41 -0.01
N VAL A 283 2.59 -2.70 -1.30
CA VAL A 283 3.11 -3.97 -1.82
C VAL A 283 4.61 -3.90 -2.10
N LEU A 284 5.07 -2.83 -2.74
CA LEU A 284 6.44 -2.69 -3.23
C LEU A 284 7.34 -1.95 -2.23
N PRO A 285 8.66 -2.21 -2.28
CA PRO A 285 9.64 -1.43 -1.52
C PRO A 285 9.58 0.05 -1.89
N PHE A 286 9.74 0.94 -0.91
CA PHE A 286 9.70 2.39 -1.12
C PHE A 286 10.69 2.87 -2.20
N SER A 287 11.85 2.21 -2.34
CA SER A 287 12.87 2.52 -3.34
C SER A 287 12.43 2.31 -4.79
N THR A 288 11.41 1.48 -5.04
CA THR A 288 10.94 1.16 -6.40
C THR A 288 9.66 1.91 -6.79
N THR A 289 8.90 2.41 -5.81
CA THR A 289 7.57 3.03 -6.04
C THR A 289 7.53 4.21 -7.02
N ASN A 290 8.63 4.94 -7.23
CA ASN A 290 8.68 6.04 -8.21
C ASN A 290 8.98 5.59 -9.64
N ALA A 291 9.51 4.37 -9.83
CA ALA A 291 9.90 3.81 -11.13
C ALA A 291 9.05 2.60 -11.55
N SER A 292 8.33 1.98 -10.61
CA SER A 292 7.52 0.78 -10.84
C SER A 292 6.14 1.12 -11.45
N MET A 293 6.13 1.61 -12.68
CA MET A 293 4.90 1.92 -13.40
C MET A 293 4.23 0.67 -13.99
N HIS A 294 5.02 -0.36 -14.31
CA HIS A 294 4.58 -1.61 -14.93
C HIS A 294 4.96 -2.86 -14.09
N GLN A 295 4.70 -2.84 -12.77
CA GLN A 295 4.91 -4.00 -11.88
C GLN A 295 3.64 -4.55 -11.23
N CYS A 296 2.63 -3.70 -11.07
CA CYS A 296 1.37 -4.04 -10.44
C CYS A 296 0.22 -3.58 -11.33
N ALA A 297 -0.84 -4.38 -11.39
CA ALA A 297 -2.03 -4.06 -12.18
C ALA A 297 -3.32 -4.43 -11.44
N TYR A 298 -4.41 -3.80 -11.84
CA TYR A 298 -5.76 -4.23 -11.52
C TYR A 298 -6.46 -4.81 -12.72
N GLU A 299 -7.23 -5.86 -12.51
CA GLU A 299 -8.18 -6.39 -13.47
C GLU A 299 -9.53 -5.67 -13.28
N VAL A 300 -10.10 -5.17 -14.36
CA VAL A 300 -11.32 -4.35 -14.35
C VAL A 300 -12.27 -4.82 -15.44
N GLY A 301 -13.56 -4.91 -15.12
CA GLY A 301 -14.61 -5.24 -16.08
C GLY A 301 -15.16 -6.66 -15.93
N ASN A 302 -16.49 -6.80 -16.05
CA ASN A 302 -17.19 -8.09 -15.89
C ASN A 302 -17.05 -9.05 -17.10
N SER A 303 -17.15 -8.53 -18.32
CA SER A 303 -17.24 -9.32 -19.56
C SER A 303 -15.97 -9.20 -20.40
N ASN A 304 -15.33 -8.03 -20.38
CA ASN A 304 -14.07 -7.74 -21.05
C ASN A 304 -13.05 -7.29 -20.01
N GLN A 305 -12.44 -8.24 -19.31
CA GLN A 305 -11.45 -7.94 -18.27
C GLN A 305 -10.22 -7.26 -18.88
N ILE A 306 -9.98 -6.02 -18.49
CA ILE A 306 -8.82 -5.22 -18.86
C ILE A 306 -7.86 -5.17 -17.68
N LYS A 307 -6.55 -5.30 -17.94
CA LYS A 307 -5.51 -5.23 -16.91
C LYS A 307 -4.84 -3.86 -16.96
N LEU A 308 -4.95 -3.09 -15.90
CA LEU A 308 -4.52 -1.69 -15.86
C LEU A 308 -3.39 -1.53 -14.83
N SER A 309 -2.16 -1.32 -15.28
CA SER A 309 -1.08 -0.79 -14.45
C SER A 309 -1.10 0.75 -14.42
N LEU A 310 -0.21 1.34 -13.62
CA LEU A 310 -0.03 2.79 -13.61
C LEU A 310 0.42 3.31 -14.98
N ALA A 311 1.24 2.54 -15.71
CA ALA A 311 1.69 2.89 -17.06
C ALA A 311 0.52 2.94 -18.05
N GLU A 312 -0.35 1.92 -18.07
CA GLU A 312 -1.52 1.92 -18.96
C GLU A 312 -2.47 3.07 -18.65
N ILE A 313 -2.77 3.29 -17.37
CA ILE A 313 -3.71 4.36 -16.97
C ILE A 313 -3.15 5.73 -17.36
N GLU A 314 -1.89 6.04 -17.03
CA GLU A 314 -1.27 7.34 -17.30
C GLU A 314 -1.02 7.56 -18.80
N HIS A 315 -0.35 6.63 -19.47
CA HIS A 315 0.22 6.88 -20.80
C HIS A 315 -0.64 6.37 -21.96
N VAL A 316 -1.46 5.34 -21.74
CA VAL A 316 -2.31 4.77 -22.80
C VAL A 316 -3.71 5.37 -22.72
N LEU A 317 -4.30 5.47 -21.52
CA LEU A 317 -5.70 5.85 -21.36
C LEU A 317 -5.92 7.36 -21.13
N LEU A 318 -5.18 7.98 -20.20
CA LEU A 318 -5.42 9.37 -19.80
C LEU A 318 -4.77 10.40 -20.73
N ARG A 319 -3.52 10.17 -21.16
CA ARG A 319 -2.75 11.19 -21.89
C ARG A 319 -3.06 11.31 -23.38
N ALA A 320 -3.76 10.33 -23.96
CA ALA A 320 -4.07 10.30 -25.41
C ALA A 320 -2.82 10.51 -26.32
N ALA A 321 -1.64 10.15 -25.80
CA ALA A 321 -0.34 10.36 -26.42
C ALA A 321 0.69 9.41 -25.82
N ALA A 322 1.32 8.58 -26.65
CA ALA A 322 2.46 7.78 -26.22
C ALA A 322 3.63 8.72 -25.89
N PRO A 323 4.26 8.60 -24.72
CA PRO A 323 5.43 9.40 -24.40
C PRO A 323 6.64 8.93 -25.21
N ALA A 324 7.53 9.86 -25.61
CA ALA A 324 8.84 9.47 -26.11
C ALA A 324 9.74 9.04 -24.94
N LEU A 325 10.65 8.10 -25.19
CA LEU A 325 11.55 7.54 -24.16
C LEU A 325 12.47 8.61 -23.54
N THR A 326 12.80 9.66 -24.28
CA THR A 326 13.55 10.84 -23.82
C THR A 326 12.79 11.72 -22.85
N ASP A 327 11.46 11.63 -22.87
CA ASP A 327 10.58 12.59 -22.21
C ASP A 327 10.15 12.10 -20.81
N VAL A 328 10.37 10.83 -20.47
CA VAL A 328 9.93 10.24 -19.20
C VAL A 328 11.00 9.27 -18.66
N PRO A 329 12.04 9.79 -17.99
CA PRO A 329 13.17 9.00 -17.51
C PRO A 329 12.81 8.01 -16.39
N TYR A 330 11.58 8.07 -15.87
CA TYR A 330 11.07 7.20 -14.82
C TYR A 330 10.32 5.97 -15.35
N LEU A 331 10.09 5.87 -16.67
CA LEU A 331 9.47 4.71 -17.26
C LEU A 331 10.46 3.55 -17.38
N ASP A 332 10.08 2.41 -16.82
CA ASP A 332 10.73 1.11 -17.02
C ASP A 332 10.31 0.44 -18.35
N PHE A 333 9.23 0.93 -18.96
CA PHE A 333 8.64 0.46 -20.20
C PHE A 333 7.97 1.60 -20.96
N VAL A 334 8.08 1.64 -22.29
CA VAL A 334 7.35 2.61 -23.13
C VAL A 334 6.18 1.92 -23.82
N PRO A 335 4.93 2.30 -23.48
CA PRO A 335 3.74 1.73 -24.10
C PRO A 335 3.65 2.05 -25.59
N ASP A 336 3.49 1.03 -26.43
CA ASP A 336 3.06 1.20 -27.82
C ASP A 336 1.54 1.09 -27.89
N ALA A 337 0.87 2.23 -28.10
CA ALA A 337 -0.60 2.30 -28.17
C ALA A 337 -1.20 1.35 -29.23
N ALA A 338 -0.48 1.07 -30.33
CA ALA A 338 -0.96 0.18 -31.38
C ALA A 338 -0.91 -1.31 -30.98
N ALA A 339 -0.11 -1.66 -29.97
CA ALA A 339 0.01 -3.02 -29.46
C ALA A 339 -1.12 -3.40 -28.48
N TYR A 340 -1.88 -2.42 -27.98
CA TYR A 340 -2.94 -2.67 -26.99
C TYR A 340 -4.23 -3.20 -27.64
N PRO A 341 -4.92 -4.17 -27.00
CA PRO A 341 -6.20 -4.68 -27.48
C PRO A 341 -7.24 -3.57 -27.64
N SER A 342 -8.15 -3.74 -28.61
CA SER A 342 -9.24 -2.79 -28.88
C SER A 342 -10.17 -2.56 -27.69
N SER A 343 -10.20 -3.47 -26.71
CA SER A 343 -10.95 -3.30 -25.45
C SER A 343 -10.50 -2.07 -24.65
N TYR A 344 -9.24 -1.64 -24.75
CA TYR A 344 -8.75 -0.43 -24.06
C TYR A 344 -9.37 0.86 -24.59
N ALA A 345 -9.81 0.86 -25.86
CA ALA A 345 -10.43 2.04 -26.48
C ALA A 345 -11.72 2.48 -25.76
N VAL A 346 -12.39 1.58 -25.02
CA VAL A 346 -13.58 1.93 -24.24
C VAL A 346 -13.27 2.94 -23.13
N LEU A 347 -12.07 2.88 -22.55
CA LEU A 347 -11.62 3.74 -21.45
C LEU A 347 -10.75 4.91 -21.91
N ALA A 348 -10.14 4.83 -23.10
CA ALA A 348 -9.22 5.86 -23.58
C ALA A 348 -9.92 7.23 -23.73
N LEU A 349 -9.23 8.29 -23.27
CA LEU A 349 -9.67 9.66 -23.46
C LEU A 349 -9.31 10.15 -24.87
N PRO A 350 -10.18 10.95 -25.52
CA PRO A 350 -9.97 11.37 -26.90
C PRO A 350 -9.03 12.56 -27.05
N THR A 351 -8.82 13.34 -25.99
CA THR A 351 -8.14 14.65 -26.05
C THR A 351 -7.01 14.74 -25.05
N ARG A 352 -5.92 15.39 -25.47
CA ARG A 352 -4.79 15.71 -24.59
C ARG A 352 -5.16 16.85 -23.64
N ASP A 353 -4.86 16.66 -22.35
CA ASP A 353 -4.98 17.70 -21.34
C ASP A 353 -3.72 17.71 -20.46
N PHE A 354 -2.94 18.80 -20.56
CA PHE A 354 -1.69 18.96 -19.80
C PHE A 354 -1.93 18.94 -18.27
N ARG A 355 -3.14 19.29 -17.83
CA ARG A 355 -3.48 19.29 -16.41
C ARG A 355 -3.43 17.87 -15.84
N LEU A 356 -3.78 16.86 -16.64
CA LEU A 356 -3.67 15.45 -16.25
C LEU A 356 -2.22 15.07 -15.96
N SER A 357 -1.31 15.38 -16.87
CA SER A 357 0.10 15.03 -16.71
C SER A 357 0.72 15.69 -15.49
N CYS A 358 0.34 16.95 -15.21
CA CYS A 358 0.75 17.64 -13.98
C CYS A 358 0.14 16.99 -12.73
N ALA A 359 -1.18 16.72 -12.72
CA ALA A 359 -1.85 16.14 -11.56
C ALA A 359 -1.34 14.73 -11.23
N LEU A 360 -1.15 13.86 -12.22
CA LEU A 360 -0.59 12.51 -12.03
C LEU A 360 0.82 12.57 -11.43
N HIS A 361 1.66 13.49 -11.92
CA HIS A 361 2.98 13.74 -11.34
C HIS A 361 2.89 14.22 -9.88
N VAL A 362 1.96 15.13 -9.56
CA VAL A 362 1.73 15.62 -8.20
C VAL A 362 1.29 14.49 -7.28
N HIS A 363 0.32 13.67 -7.67
CA HIS A 363 -0.16 12.55 -6.87
C HIS A 363 0.97 11.57 -6.52
N ARG A 364 1.85 11.27 -7.50
CA ARG A 364 3.02 10.40 -7.30
C ARG A 364 4.06 11.00 -6.36
N THR A 365 4.39 12.28 -6.53
CA THR A 365 5.52 12.91 -5.81
C THR A 365 5.15 13.43 -4.42
N THR A 366 3.93 13.93 -4.25
CA THR A 366 3.49 14.58 -3.01
C THR A 366 2.70 13.67 -2.09
N LYS A 367 2.20 12.53 -2.60
CA LYS A 367 1.25 11.63 -1.91
C LYS A 367 -0.04 12.30 -1.44
N CYS A 368 -0.36 13.43 -2.05
CA CYS A 368 -1.63 14.13 -1.90
C CYS A 368 -2.67 13.45 -2.80
N LEU A 369 -3.74 12.93 -2.21
CA LEU A 369 -4.83 12.27 -2.92
C LEU A 369 -6.03 13.20 -3.02
N VAL A 370 -6.79 13.09 -4.11
CA VAL A 370 -8.03 13.83 -4.35
C VAL A 370 -9.11 12.84 -4.78
N ALA A 371 -10.24 12.84 -4.08
CA ALA A 371 -11.42 12.10 -4.50
C ALA A 371 -12.15 12.89 -5.59
N TYR A 372 -11.90 12.53 -6.85
CA TYR A 372 -12.51 13.21 -7.97
C TYR A 372 -13.99 12.85 -8.10
N THR A 373 -14.82 13.84 -8.44
CA THR A 373 -16.25 13.66 -8.71
C THR A 373 -16.61 14.21 -10.09
N VAL A 374 -17.63 13.65 -10.72
CA VAL A 374 -18.03 14.01 -12.10
C VAL A 374 -18.36 15.51 -12.20
N ASP A 375 -19.10 16.03 -11.21
CA ASP A 375 -19.57 17.42 -11.23
C ASP A 375 -18.46 18.46 -11.08
N SER A 376 -17.30 18.07 -10.52
CA SER A 376 -16.24 19.02 -10.15
C SER A 376 -14.85 18.64 -10.66
N VAL A 377 -14.72 17.58 -11.47
CA VAL A 377 -13.42 17.03 -11.89
C VAL A 377 -12.50 18.07 -12.51
N HIS A 378 -13.02 18.95 -13.37
CA HIS A 378 -12.22 19.98 -14.03
C HIS A 378 -11.75 21.06 -13.06
N TYR A 379 -12.59 21.44 -12.09
CA TYR A 379 -12.21 22.38 -11.03
C TYR A 379 -11.15 21.77 -10.12
N GLN A 380 -11.40 20.56 -9.62
CA GLN A 380 -10.47 19.81 -8.77
C GLN A 380 -9.11 19.61 -9.45
N LEU A 381 -9.11 19.25 -10.73
CA LEU A 381 -7.90 19.08 -11.53
C LEU A 381 -7.14 20.40 -11.69
N SER A 382 -7.85 21.48 -12.00
CA SER A 382 -7.24 22.81 -12.17
C SER A 382 -6.65 23.30 -10.86
N GLU A 383 -7.29 23.01 -9.73
CA GLU A 383 -6.84 23.38 -8.40
C GLU A 383 -5.56 22.63 -7.98
N VAL A 384 -5.50 21.31 -8.20
CA VAL A 384 -4.27 20.51 -7.98
C VAL A 384 -3.09 21.10 -8.76
N VAL A 385 -3.32 21.44 -10.03
CA VAL A 385 -2.29 21.98 -10.91
C VAL A 385 -1.93 23.41 -10.54
N ARG A 386 -2.90 24.25 -10.16
CA ARG A 386 -2.68 25.63 -9.68
C ARG A 386 -1.76 25.65 -8.46
N GLN A 387 -2.01 24.76 -7.49
CA GLN A 387 -1.16 24.65 -6.29
C GLN A 387 0.26 24.21 -6.63
N PHE A 388 0.40 23.22 -7.50
CA PHE A 388 1.70 22.74 -7.96
C PHE A 388 2.47 23.83 -8.70
N LEU A 389 1.88 24.42 -9.74
CA LEU A 389 2.53 25.46 -10.52
C LEU A 389 2.83 26.70 -9.69
N GLY A 390 1.93 27.12 -8.79
CA GLY A 390 2.17 28.25 -7.90
C GLY A 390 3.36 28.06 -6.95
N GLN A 391 3.71 26.82 -6.61
CA GLN A 391 4.87 26.52 -5.77
C GLN A 391 6.18 26.39 -6.57
N HIS A 392 6.10 26.01 -7.84
CA HIS A 392 7.26 25.64 -8.64
C HIS A 392 7.63 26.63 -9.75
N VAL A 393 6.68 27.44 -10.24
CA VAL A 393 6.95 28.45 -11.25
C VAL A 393 7.59 29.68 -10.60
N GLN A 394 8.76 30.07 -11.10
CA GLN A 394 9.50 31.23 -10.59
C GLN A 394 9.86 32.15 -11.72
N VAL A 395 9.67 33.46 -11.49
CA VAL A 395 10.10 34.51 -12.43
C VAL A 395 11.16 35.34 -11.74
N ALA A 396 12.38 35.33 -12.29
CA ALA A 396 13.53 36.05 -11.73
C ALA A 396 14.31 36.73 -12.86
N GLY A 397 14.37 38.06 -12.83
CA GLY A 397 14.98 38.82 -13.92
C GLY A 397 14.27 38.52 -15.24
N ARG A 398 15.02 38.07 -16.26
CA ARG A 398 14.49 37.68 -17.58
C ARG A 398 14.28 36.18 -17.75
N ASN A 399 14.28 35.43 -16.64
CA ASN A 399 14.24 33.97 -16.66
C ASN A 399 12.93 33.50 -16.03
N VAL A 400 12.21 32.66 -16.77
CA VAL A 400 11.05 31.91 -16.26
C VAL A 400 11.49 30.48 -16.00
N THR A 401 11.42 30.05 -14.74
CA THR A 401 11.72 28.67 -14.34
C THR A 401 10.41 27.90 -14.18
N LEU A 402 10.28 26.78 -14.89
CA LEU A 402 9.18 25.84 -14.82
C LEU A 402 9.63 24.52 -14.18
N PRO A 403 8.74 23.76 -13.51
CA PRO A 403 9.07 22.44 -13.00
C PRO A 403 9.50 21.47 -14.10
N LEU A 404 10.37 20.49 -13.78
CA LEU A 404 10.92 19.58 -14.78
C LEU A 404 9.84 18.70 -15.44
N ALA A 405 8.76 18.40 -14.71
CA ALA A 405 7.58 17.72 -15.24
C ALA A 405 6.98 18.43 -16.48
N CYS A 406 7.06 19.76 -16.56
CA CYS A 406 6.62 20.51 -17.75
C CYS A 406 7.45 20.20 -19.00
N GLN A 407 8.74 19.86 -18.82
CA GLN A 407 9.61 19.41 -19.91
C GLN A 407 9.25 17.99 -20.33
N TRP A 408 9.04 17.10 -19.36
CA TRP A 408 8.67 15.69 -19.60
C TRP A 408 7.35 15.53 -20.33
N PHE A 409 6.39 16.41 -20.08
CA PHE A 409 5.07 16.35 -20.69
C PHE A 409 4.86 17.42 -21.75
N LYS A 410 5.94 17.99 -22.30
CA LYS A 410 5.90 19.06 -23.30
C LYS A 410 4.88 18.81 -24.44
N PRO A 411 4.75 17.59 -25.02
CA PRO A 411 3.76 17.31 -26.06
C PRO A 411 2.29 17.55 -25.65
N ASP A 412 1.98 17.52 -24.36
CA ASP A 412 0.61 17.70 -23.85
C ASP A 412 0.28 19.21 -23.72
N PHE A 413 1.30 20.05 -23.59
CA PHE A 413 1.16 21.51 -23.58
C PHE A 413 1.04 22.10 -24.99
N GLY A 414 1.41 21.38 -26.06
CA GLY A 414 1.45 21.92 -27.42
C GLY A 414 2.47 23.05 -27.58
N ASP A 415 2.24 23.96 -28.53
CA ASP A 415 3.26 24.95 -28.94
C ASP A 415 3.47 26.11 -27.96
N HIS A 416 2.58 26.27 -26.96
CA HIS A 416 2.54 27.47 -26.10
C HIS A 416 2.35 27.16 -24.62
N ILE A 417 3.38 26.54 -24.01
CA ILE A 417 3.33 26.14 -22.59
C ILE A 417 3.02 27.31 -21.64
N LEU A 418 3.65 28.46 -21.82
CA LEU A 418 3.47 29.62 -20.95
C LEU A 418 2.02 30.13 -21.00
N ARG A 419 1.45 30.27 -22.20
CA ARG A 419 0.06 30.71 -22.37
C ARG A 419 -0.92 29.76 -21.67
N LYS A 420 -0.68 28.45 -21.72
CA LYS A 420 -1.55 27.47 -21.06
C LYS A 420 -1.46 27.53 -19.54
N ILE A 421 -0.26 27.68 -18.97
CA ILE A 421 -0.09 27.70 -17.52
C ILE A 421 -0.51 29.04 -16.89
N MET A 422 -0.47 30.16 -17.62
CA MET A 422 -0.82 31.48 -17.09
C MET A 422 -2.23 31.53 -16.49
N GLY A 423 -3.20 30.81 -17.07
CA GLY A 423 -4.55 30.70 -16.50
C GLY A 423 -4.63 29.98 -15.14
N LEU A 424 -3.53 29.36 -14.69
CA LEU A 424 -3.41 28.59 -13.45
C LEU A 424 -2.36 29.19 -12.49
N LEU A 425 -1.88 30.42 -12.76
CA LEU A 425 -0.93 31.13 -11.90
C LEU A 425 -1.62 32.28 -11.16
N SER A 426 -0.98 32.79 -10.09
CA SER A 426 -1.46 33.99 -9.41
C SER A 426 -1.35 35.23 -10.31
N CYS A 427 -2.24 36.21 -10.12
CA CYS A 427 -2.23 37.46 -10.89
C CYS A 427 -0.85 38.13 -10.92
N ASP A 428 -0.14 38.14 -9.78
CA ASP A 428 1.21 38.72 -9.68
C ASP A 428 2.23 37.98 -10.56
N THR A 429 2.14 36.65 -10.61
CA THR A 429 3.04 35.84 -11.43
C THR A 429 2.69 35.99 -12.90
N VAL A 430 1.40 36.05 -13.24
CA VAL A 430 0.90 36.30 -14.59
C VAL A 430 1.40 37.64 -15.10
N ALA A 431 1.28 38.72 -14.31
CA ALA A 431 1.78 40.04 -14.66
C ALA A 431 3.28 40.02 -14.97
N LYS A 432 4.09 39.40 -14.10
CA LYS A 432 5.54 39.24 -14.33
C LYS A 432 5.88 38.45 -15.59
N VAL A 433 5.13 37.38 -15.89
CA VAL A 433 5.34 36.60 -17.11
C VAL A 433 4.93 37.42 -18.33
N GLN A 434 3.80 38.13 -18.28
CA GLN A 434 3.33 38.98 -19.38
C GLN A 434 4.31 40.11 -19.68
N ASP A 435 4.81 40.79 -18.65
CA ASP A 435 5.85 41.83 -18.78
C ASP A 435 7.09 41.31 -19.50
N LEU A 436 7.49 40.06 -19.25
CA LEU A 436 8.62 39.43 -19.92
C LEU A 436 8.32 39.03 -21.37
N VAL A 437 7.11 38.55 -21.64
CA VAL A 437 6.68 38.20 -23.00
C VAL A 437 6.63 39.44 -23.90
N ASP A 438 6.22 40.58 -23.35
CA ASP A 438 6.14 41.85 -24.08
C ASP A 438 7.49 42.61 -24.12
N HIS A 439 8.51 42.14 -23.40
CA HIS A 439 9.79 42.82 -23.28
C HIS A 439 10.64 42.68 -24.57
N PRO A 440 11.18 43.78 -25.14
CA PRO A 440 11.86 43.76 -26.45
C PRO A 440 13.16 42.95 -26.48
N ASN A 441 13.81 42.76 -25.33
CA ASN A 441 15.08 42.03 -25.22
C ASN A 441 14.94 40.51 -25.04
N GLY A 442 13.72 39.96 -25.19
CA GLY A 442 13.44 38.54 -25.03
C GLY A 442 13.60 38.01 -23.59
N PHE A 443 13.27 36.73 -23.41
CA PHE A 443 13.34 36.01 -22.13
C PHE A 443 13.77 34.56 -22.36
N SER A 444 14.21 33.87 -21.31
CA SER A 444 14.53 32.43 -21.37
C SER A 444 13.62 31.60 -20.47
N VAL A 445 13.28 30.40 -20.94
CA VAL A 445 12.55 29.40 -20.15
C VAL A 445 13.52 28.31 -19.74
N HIS A 446 13.59 28.04 -18.45
CA HIS A 446 14.40 26.96 -17.88
C HIS A 446 13.50 25.95 -17.16
N PHE A 447 13.91 24.68 -17.18
CA PHE A 447 13.21 23.61 -16.48
C PHE A 447 14.06 23.13 -15.31
N ARG A 448 13.52 23.19 -14.09
CA ARG A 448 14.26 22.79 -12.90
C ARG A 448 13.30 22.29 -11.82
N ASP A 449 13.66 21.18 -11.20
CA ASP A 449 13.00 20.77 -9.96
C ASP A 449 13.58 21.56 -8.79
N THR A 450 12.74 22.36 -8.16
CA THR A 450 12.99 22.90 -6.83
C THR A 450 12.78 21.77 -5.81
N SER A 451 13.76 20.87 -5.70
CA SER A 451 13.72 19.69 -4.81
C SER A 451 13.88 20.05 -3.32
N PRO A 452 13.50 19.16 -2.38
CA PRO A 452 12.14 18.68 -2.19
C PRO A 452 11.68 18.92 -0.74
N ARG A 453 10.40 19.28 -0.53
CA ARG A 453 9.76 18.98 0.77
C ARG A 453 9.89 17.47 1.00
N ARG A 454 10.26 17.07 2.23
CA ARG A 454 10.30 15.66 2.66
C ARG A 454 9.05 14.96 2.14
N VAL A 455 9.19 13.98 1.24
CA VAL A 455 8.05 13.22 0.72
C VAL A 455 7.33 12.64 1.93
N PRO A 456 6.03 12.92 2.12
CA PRO A 456 5.30 12.45 3.29
C PRO A 456 5.45 10.94 3.44
N SER A 457 5.55 10.48 4.69
CA SER A 457 5.55 9.04 4.97
C SER A 457 4.20 8.43 4.63
N HIS A 458 3.11 9.17 4.84
CA HIS A 458 1.72 8.72 4.70
C HIS A 458 1.02 9.39 3.51
N TRP A 459 -0.04 8.74 3.05
CA TRP A 459 -0.97 9.29 2.07
C TRP A 459 -2.01 10.14 2.78
N THR A 460 -2.38 11.27 2.20
CA THR A 460 -3.41 12.16 2.75
C THR A 460 -4.46 12.44 1.69
N LEU A 461 -5.73 12.27 2.06
CA LEU A 461 -6.84 12.72 1.23
C LEU A 461 -7.07 14.21 1.48
N SER A 462 -6.96 15.02 0.44
CA SER A 462 -7.29 16.44 0.49
C SER A 462 -8.80 16.60 0.54
N SER A 463 -9.27 17.36 1.53
CA SER A 463 -10.68 17.75 1.60
C SER A 463 -10.94 18.85 0.57
N PRO A 464 -12.07 18.83 -0.15
CA PRO A 464 -12.45 19.93 -1.04
C PRO A 464 -12.39 21.30 -0.34
N SER A 465 -12.79 21.34 0.94
CA SER A 465 -12.76 22.54 1.79
C SER A 465 -11.36 23.04 2.18
N SER A 466 -10.33 22.19 2.12
CA SER A 466 -8.93 22.63 2.34
C SER A 466 -8.33 23.33 1.13
N LEU A 467 -9.04 23.30 -0.01
CA LEU A 467 -8.71 24.02 -1.23
C LEU A 467 -9.41 25.40 -1.31
N ASP A 468 -10.37 25.67 -0.42
CA ASP A 468 -11.19 26.89 -0.41
C ASP A 468 -10.60 28.06 0.42
N HIS A 469 -9.39 27.93 0.97
CA HIS A 469 -8.73 29.00 1.71
C HIS A 469 -7.59 29.63 0.93
N HIS A 470 -7.93 30.31 -0.17
CA HIS A 470 -7.27 31.53 -0.64
C HIS A 470 -8.20 32.23 -1.66
N GLN A 471 -9.39 32.66 -1.23
CA GLN A 471 -9.99 33.83 -1.87
C GLN A 471 -9.16 35.06 -1.45
N PRO A 472 -8.68 35.89 -2.38
CA PRO A 472 -8.11 37.17 -2.03
C PRO A 472 -9.23 37.98 -1.39
N SER A 473 -9.01 38.42 -0.15
CA SER A 473 -9.82 39.44 0.52
C SER A 473 -9.96 40.62 -0.44
N THR A 474 -11.14 40.77 -1.03
CA THR A 474 -11.48 41.95 -1.80
C THR A 474 -11.43 43.14 -0.84
N LEU A 475 -10.48 44.03 -1.12
CA LEU A 475 -10.46 45.38 -0.60
C LEU A 475 -11.83 46.02 -0.91
N SER A 476 -12.63 46.23 0.12
CA SER A 476 -13.64 47.28 0.12
C SER A 476 -12.93 48.59 0.48
N SER A 477 -12.55 49.35 -0.54
CA SER A 477 -12.52 50.82 -0.46
C SER A 477 -13.75 51.31 -1.22
N GLU A 478 -14.47 52.37 -0.93
CA GLU A 478 -14.60 53.32 0.17
C GLU A 478 -15.76 54.23 -0.32
N THR A 479 -16.53 54.85 0.59
CA THR A 479 -17.29 56.09 0.38
C THR A 479 -18.38 56.15 -0.71
N ALA A 480 -19.63 56.11 -0.26
CA ALA A 480 -20.58 57.22 -0.43
C ALA A 480 -21.31 57.42 0.91
#